data_AF-A0A848V8M4-F1
#
_entry.id   AF-A0A848V8M4-F1
#
_cell.length_a   1.000
_cell.length_b   1.000
_cell.length_c   1.000
_cell.angle_alpha   90.00
_cell.angle_beta   90.00
_cell.angle_gamma   90.00
#
_symmetry.space_group_name_H-M   'P 1'
#
loop_
_entity.id
_entity.type
_entity.pdbx_description
1 polymer ?
#
loop_
_entity_poly.entity_id
_entity_poly.type
_entity_poly.pdbx_seq_one_letter_code
_entity_poly.pdbx_strand_id
1 'polypeptide(L)'
;TLAIPDEATSLAWLERQHPGSPWAEALREAGGAPLAALEVVERLADTEAMGRDLRALADRSASPVDVAARWLKQYPDLALEWLGRQVTACIRRQSAGAAGAPAAILDDSVLQRIDSRNLFCYLDIINRLRGQAGGSYNVQLTLEGLLIDWAEGLVHCRQPSQHGNLWPRAATR
;
A
#
# COMPACT_ATOMS: atom_id res chain seq x y z
N THR A 1 6.61 1.10 -25.77
CA THR A 1 6.38 1.86 -24.53
C THR A 1 6.57 3.32 -24.84
N LEU A 2 5.60 4.17 -24.50
CA LEU A 2 5.78 5.62 -24.60
C LEU A 2 6.74 6.07 -23.51
N ALA A 3 7.70 6.93 -23.85
CA ALA A 3 8.63 7.47 -22.87
C ALA A 3 7.89 8.41 -21.90
N ILE A 4 8.20 8.30 -20.61
CA ILE A 4 7.70 9.22 -19.59
C ILE A 4 8.44 10.55 -19.80
N PRO A 5 7.72 11.69 -20.00
CA PRO A 5 8.36 12.99 -20.08
C PRO A 5 9.08 13.34 -18.78
N ASP A 6 10.01 14.29 -18.81
CA ASP A 6 10.61 14.80 -17.58
C ASP A 6 9.54 15.45 -16.67
N GLU A 7 9.88 15.58 -15.39
CA GLU A 7 8.95 16.07 -14.36
C GLU A 7 8.45 17.48 -14.66
N ALA A 8 9.33 18.40 -15.10
CA ALA A 8 8.96 19.78 -15.37
C ALA A 8 7.97 19.88 -16.55
N THR A 9 8.22 19.12 -17.62
CA THR A 9 7.30 19.01 -18.76
C THR A 9 5.95 18.42 -18.34
N SER A 10 5.97 17.37 -17.52
CA SER A 10 4.76 16.71 -17.02
C SER A 10 3.91 17.66 -16.17
N LEU A 11 4.51 18.38 -15.23
CA LEU A 11 3.83 19.34 -14.36
C LEU A 11 3.25 20.51 -15.15
N ALA A 12 4.02 21.09 -16.08
CA ALA A 12 3.54 22.19 -16.92
C ALA A 12 2.35 21.78 -17.79
N TRP A 13 2.33 20.53 -18.28
CA TRP A 13 1.20 20.01 -19.03
C TRP A 13 -0.04 19.80 -18.14
N LEU A 14 0.15 19.23 -16.94
CA LEU A 14 -0.92 18.99 -15.95
C LEU A 14 -1.57 20.30 -15.48
N GLU A 15 -0.77 21.32 -15.16
CA GLU A 15 -1.24 22.64 -14.72
C GLU A 15 -2.15 23.29 -15.77
N ARG A 16 -1.87 23.05 -17.06
CA ARG A 16 -2.72 23.53 -18.16
C ARG A 16 -4.05 22.79 -18.27
N GLN A 17 -4.16 21.56 -17.76
CA GLN A 17 -5.42 20.80 -17.78
C GLN A 17 -6.35 21.27 -16.66
N HIS A 18 -5.88 21.26 -15.42
CA HIS A 18 -6.64 21.79 -14.26
C HIS A 18 -5.72 22.59 -13.33
N PRO A 19 -5.73 23.93 -13.45
CA PRO A 19 -4.87 24.79 -12.64
C PRO A 19 -5.11 24.64 -11.13
N GLY A 20 -4.03 24.73 -10.34
CA GLY A 20 -4.10 24.75 -8.88
C GLY A 20 -4.31 23.40 -8.19
N SER A 21 -4.29 22.29 -8.93
CA SER A 21 -4.36 20.95 -8.35
C SER A 21 -2.99 20.51 -7.81
N PRO A 22 -2.91 19.56 -6.85
CA PRO A 22 -1.66 19.09 -6.25
C PRO A 22 -0.86 18.15 -7.19
N TRP A 23 -0.46 18.67 -8.36
CA TRP A 23 0.11 17.86 -9.43
C TRP A 23 1.45 17.22 -9.09
N ALA A 24 2.28 17.87 -8.28
CA ALA A 24 3.55 17.28 -7.85
C ALA A 24 3.34 15.98 -7.06
N GLU A 25 2.32 15.95 -6.19
CA GLU A 25 2.00 14.78 -5.38
C GLU A 25 1.33 13.70 -6.24
N ALA A 26 0.36 14.08 -7.06
CA ALA A 26 -0.30 13.15 -7.97
C ALA A 26 0.67 12.52 -8.97
N LEU A 27 1.63 13.29 -9.51
CA LEU A 27 2.64 12.80 -10.43
C LEU A 27 3.63 11.85 -9.76
N ARG A 28 4.05 12.14 -8.53
CA ARG A 28 4.91 11.26 -7.74
C ARG A 28 4.23 9.92 -7.44
N GLU A 29 2.96 9.96 -7.02
CA GLU A 29 2.13 8.77 -6.78
C GLU A 29 1.85 7.97 -8.07
N ALA A 30 1.77 8.64 -9.22
CA ALA A 30 1.66 8.03 -10.54
C ALA A 30 3.00 7.51 -11.11
N GLY A 31 4.10 7.58 -10.35
CA GLY A 31 5.42 7.14 -10.82
C GLY A 31 5.98 7.96 -11.97
N GLY A 32 5.64 9.26 -12.03
CA GLY A 32 6.08 10.19 -13.06
C GLY A 32 5.22 10.21 -14.32
N ALA A 33 4.18 9.37 -14.44
CA ALA A 33 3.35 9.33 -15.62
C ALA A 33 2.22 10.39 -15.56
N PRO A 34 2.24 11.43 -16.43
CA PRO A 34 1.29 12.54 -16.34
C PRO A 34 -0.17 12.14 -16.62
N LEU A 35 -0.43 11.19 -17.52
CA LEU A 35 -1.80 10.73 -17.76
C LEU A 35 -2.38 9.98 -16.55
N ALA A 36 -1.58 9.15 -15.89
CA ALA A 36 -2.01 8.46 -14.67
C ALA A 36 -2.20 9.44 -13.50
N ALA A 37 -1.45 10.56 -13.48
CA ALA A 37 -1.61 11.59 -12.45
C ALA A 37 -3.01 12.24 -12.46
N LEU A 38 -3.69 12.28 -13.61
CA LEU A 38 -5.08 12.76 -13.70
C LEU A 38 -6.07 11.86 -12.95
N GLU A 39 -5.83 10.55 -12.91
CA GLU A 39 -6.68 9.64 -12.13
C GLU A 39 -6.30 9.64 -10.64
N VAL A 40 -5.01 9.85 -10.35
CA VAL A 40 -4.50 9.88 -8.99
C VAL A 40 -4.99 11.12 -8.25
N VAL A 41 -5.04 12.29 -8.89
CA VAL A 41 -5.40 13.54 -8.21
C VAL A 41 -6.82 13.49 -7.61
N GLU A 42 -7.76 12.85 -8.30
CA GLU A 42 -9.14 12.66 -7.85
C GLU A 42 -9.23 11.80 -6.58
N ARG A 43 -8.20 10.99 -6.31
CA ARG A 43 -8.17 10.02 -5.20
C ARG A 43 -7.13 10.37 -4.15
N LEU A 44 -6.46 11.52 -4.28
CA LEU A 44 -5.33 11.88 -3.45
C LEU A 44 -5.73 12.03 -1.98
N ALA A 45 -6.87 12.66 -1.71
CA ALA A 45 -7.39 12.80 -0.35
C ALA A 45 -7.67 11.44 0.31
N ASP A 46 -8.17 10.47 -0.46
CA ASP A 46 -8.47 9.12 0.01
C ASP A 46 -7.18 8.37 0.33
N THR A 47 -6.21 8.37 -0.60
CA THR A 47 -4.92 7.69 -0.40
C THR A 47 -4.09 8.33 0.72
N GLU A 48 -4.22 9.65 0.94
CA GLU A 48 -3.65 10.31 2.11
C GLU A 48 -4.30 9.87 3.42
N ALA A 49 -5.63 9.74 3.46
CA ALA A 49 -6.36 9.25 4.63
C ALA A 49 -5.97 7.80 4.95
N MET A 50 -5.92 6.93 3.95
CA MET A 50 -5.41 5.57 4.08
C MET A 50 -3.94 5.56 4.52
N GLY A 51 -3.12 6.50 4.03
CA GLY A 51 -1.75 6.70 4.45
C GLY A 51 -1.60 7.03 5.93
N ARG A 52 -2.45 7.93 6.45
CA ARG A 52 -2.51 8.26 7.87
C ARG A 52 -2.91 7.03 8.71
N ASP A 53 -3.91 6.29 8.26
CA ASP A 53 -4.35 5.06 8.93
C ASP A 53 -3.21 4.02 9.00
N LEU A 54 -2.51 3.79 7.89
CA LEU A 54 -1.45 2.78 7.83
C LEU A 54 -0.24 3.13 8.72
N ARG A 55 0.10 4.41 8.85
CA ARG A 55 1.10 4.90 9.82
C ARG A 55 0.61 4.72 11.27
N ALA A 56 -0.63 5.11 11.55
CA ALA A 56 -1.20 4.96 12.89
C ALA A 56 -1.25 3.49 13.34
N LEU A 57 -1.48 2.56 12.40
CA LEU A 57 -1.39 1.12 12.67
C LEU A 57 0.03 0.67 13.01
N ALA A 58 1.05 1.13 12.26
CA ALA A 58 2.44 0.83 12.55
C ALA A 58 2.88 1.36 13.93
N ASP A 59 2.34 2.52 14.32
CA ASP A 59 2.56 3.13 15.64
C ASP A 59 1.66 2.52 16.74
N ARG A 60 0.81 1.55 16.40
CA ARG A 60 -0.17 0.91 17.29
C ARG A 60 -1.12 1.91 17.97
N SER A 61 -1.38 3.02 17.30
CA SER A 61 -2.29 4.09 17.75
C SER A 61 -3.69 4.02 17.11
N ALA A 62 -3.89 3.07 16.19
CA ALA A 62 -5.19 2.77 15.59
C ALA A 62 -5.55 1.28 15.73
N SER A 63 -6.85 0.99 15.75
CA SER A 63 -7.39 -0.38 15.74
C SER A 63 -7.41 -0.94 14.30
N PRO A 64 -6.71 -2.06 14.02
CA PRO A 64 -6.72 -2.68 12.70
C PRO A 64 -8.12 -3.06 12.20
N VAL A 65 -8.99 -3.50 13.12
CA VAL A 65 -10.37 -3.90 12.81
C VAL A 65 -11.21 -2.71 12.39
N ASP A 66 -11.10 -1.59 13.11
CA ASP A 66 -11.86 -0.38 12.79
C ASP A 66 -11.39 0.27 11.49
N VAL A 67 -10.08 0.24 11.22
CA VAL A 67 -9.50 0.72 9.95
C VAL A 67 -9.99 -0.17 8.80
N ALA A 68 -9.95 -1.50 8.94
CA ALA A 68 -10.43 -2.41 7.90
C ALA A 68 -11.91 -2.18 7.56
N ALA A 69 -12.77 -2.06 8.58
CA ALA A 69 -14.19 -1.78 8.37
C ALA A 69 -14.42 -0.44 7.67
N ARG A 70 -13.65 0.61 8.04
CA ARG A 70 -13.71 1.92 7.40
C ARG A 70 -13.29 1.85 5.93
N TRP A 71 -12.16 1.19 5.64
CA TRP A 71 -11.65 1.07 4.28
C TRP A 71 -12.59 0.29 3.37
N LEU A 72 -13.23 -0.77 3.85
CA LEU A 72 -14.18 -1.53 3.03
C LEU A 72 -15.46 -0.75 2.74
N LYS A 73 -15.87 0.12 3.67
CA LYS A 73 -17.02 1.00 3.48
C LYS A 73 -16.73 2.12 2.49
N GLN A 74 -15.54 2.73 2.57
CA GLN A 74 -15.21 3.95 1.82
C GLN A 74 -14.48 3.65 0.51
N TYR A 75 -13.65 2.61 0.49
CA TYR A 75 -12.67 2.34 -0.56
C TYR A 75 -12.62 0.86 -1.00
N PRO A 76 -13.78 0.21 -1.26
CA PRO A 76 -13.86 -1.24 -1.47
C PRO A 76 -12.95 -1.75 -2.60
N ASP A 77 -12.83 -0.99 -3.69
CA ASP A 77 -12.04 -1.38 -4.87
C ASP A 77 -10.57 -0.88 -4.81
N LEU A 78 -10.25 -0.01 -3.84
CA LEU A 78 -8.91 0.59 -3.72
C LEU A 78 -8.04 -0.12 -2.68
N ALA A 79 -8.64 -0.58 -1.58
CA ALA A 79 -7.91 -0.95 -0.36
C ALA A 79 -6.72 -1.88 -0.61
N LEU A 80 -6.95 -3.02 -1.28
CA LEU A 80 -5.92 -4.01 -1.56
C LEU A 80 -4.93 -3.57 -2.64
N GLU A 81 -5.40 -2.84 -3.65
CA GLU A 81 -4.58 -2.30 -4.73
C GLU A 81 -3.55 -1.31 -4.17
N TRP A 82 -4.04 -0.32 -3.42
CA TRP A 82 -3.23 0.71 -2.80
C TRP A 82 -2.27 0.13 -1.76
N LEU A 83 -2.74 -0.78 -0.90
CA LEU A 83 -1.88 -1.43 0.09
C LEU A 83 -0.70 -2.17 -0.57
N GLY A 84 -0.96 -2.90 -1.67
CA GLY A 84 0.10 -3.56 -2.43
C GLY A 84 1.12 -2.59 -3.04
N ARG A 85 0.67 -1.43 -3.53
CA ARG A 85 1.58 -0.36 -3.99
C ARG A 85 2.45 0.18 -2.84
N GLN A 86 1.87 0.44 -1.67
CA GLN A 86 2.62 0.98 -0.54
C GLN A 86 3.69 0.00 -0.04
N VAL A 87 3.37 -1.29 0.02
CA VAL A 87 4.35 -2.34 0.39
C VAL A 87 5.46 -2.42 -0.65
N THR A 88 5.13 -2.31 -1.95
CA THR A 88 6.13 -2.25 -3.02
C THR A 88 7.06 -1.04 -2.88
N ALA A 89 6.52 0.13 -2.53
CA ALA A 89 7.31 1.33 -2.27
C ALA A 89 8.26 1.13 -1.07
N CYS A 90 7.78 0.51 0.01
CA CYS A 90 8.59 0.15 1.18
C CYS A 90 9.75 -0.80 0.81
N ILE A 91 9.48 -1.84 0.02
CA ILE A 91 10.50 -2.78 -0.46
C ILE A 91 11.56 -2.05 -1.30
N ARG A 92 11.13 -1.18 -2.24
CA ARG A 92 12.04 -0.39 -3.07
C ARG A 92 12.91 0.54 -2.23
N ARG A 93 12.30 1.23 -1.27
CA ARG A 93 12.99 2.12 -0.32
C ARG A 93 14.04 1.40 0.51
N GLN A 94 13.71 0.22 1.02
CA GLN A 94 14.64 -0.60 1.79
C GLN A 94 15.79 -1.16 0.92
N SER A 95 15.52 -1.49 -0.34
CA SER A 95 16.49 -2.11 -1.26
C SER A 95 17.44 -1.10 -1.91
N ALA A 96 16.93 0.06 -2.34
CA ALA A 96 17.70 1.09 -3.04
C ALA A 96 18.24 2.20 -2.11
N GLY A 97 17.81 2.20 -0.85
CA GLY A 97 18.11 3.26 0.11
C GLY A 97 17.35 4.57 -0.18
N ALA A 98 17.47 5.52 0.76
CA ALA A 98 16.69 6.77 0.75
C ALA A 98 16.90 7.65 -0.50
N ALA A 99 18.06 7.54 -1.15
CA ALA A 99 18.42 8.33 -2.33
C ALA A 99 17.94 7.73 -3.67
N GLY A 100 17.63 6.43 -3.69
CA GLY A 100 17.35 5.70 -4.94
C GLY A 100 15.89 5.31 -5.16
N ALA A 101 15.01 5.60 -4.21
CA ALA A 101 13.62 5.16 -4.25
C ALA A 101 12.64 6.25 -3.77
N PRO A 102 11.40 6.27 -4.31
CA PRO A 102 10.36 7.18 -3.88
C PRO A 102 10.10 7.03 -2.37
N ALA A 103 9.56 8.10 -1.77
CA ALA A 103 9.22 8.11 -0.35
C ALA A 103 8.29 6.93 0.00
N ALA A 104 8.65 6.19 1.03
CA ALA A 104 7.79 5.14 1.58
C ALA A 104 6.75 5.77 2.51
N ILE A 105 5.67 5.02 2.78
CA ILE A 105 4.63 5.47 3.71
C ILE A 105 5.13 5.50 5.16
N LEU A 106 6.08 4.63 5.48
CA LEU A 106 6.76 4.54 6.77
C LEU A 106 8.06 5.34 6.74
N ASP A 107 8.41 5.91 7.90
CA ASP A 107 9.72 6.49 8.12
C ASP A 107 10.83 5.44 7.96
N ASP A 108 11.99 5.87 7.45
CA ASP A 108 13.12 4.97 7.17
C ASP A 108 13.54 4.20 8.43
N SER A 109 13.48 4.81 9.63
CA SER A 109 13.80 4.12 10.90
C SER A 109 12.82 3.00 11.27
N VAL A 110 11.53 3.17 10.96
CA VAL A 110 10.51 2.13 11.20
C VAL A 110 10.66 1.02 10.17
N LEU A 111 10.84 1.41 8.89
CA LEU A 111 11.00 0.49 7.79
C LEU A 111 12.24 -0.42 7.95
N GLN A 112 13.36 0.10 8.45
CA GLN A 112 14.57 -0.70 8.69
C GLN A 112 14.43 -1.73 9.83
N ARG A 113 13.39 -1.61 10.67
CA ARG A 113 13.10 -2.60 11.73
C ARG A 113 12.30 -3.80 11.21
N ILE A 114 11.66 -3.66 10.05
CA ILE A 114 10.86 -4.71 9.43
C ILE A 114 11.79 -5.59 8.57
N ASP A 115 11.75 -6.90 8.79
CA ASP A 115 12.51 -7.85 7.97
C ASP A 115 12.04 -7.77 6.49
N SER A 116 13.00 -7.61 5.58
CA SER A 116 12.74 -7.53 4.14
C SER A 116 11.97 -8.75 3.62
N ARG A 117 12.27 -9.95 4.14
CA ARG A 117 11.56 -11.19 3.77
C ARG A 117 10.09 -11.14 4.14
N ASN A 118 9.77 -10.51 5.27
CA ASN A 118 8.39 -10.36 5.72
C ASN A 118 7.62 -9.36 4.86
N LEU A 119 8.26 -8.30 4.38
CA LEU A 119 7.65 -7.39 3.40
C LEU A 119 7.33 -8.10 2.08
N PHE A 120 8.26 -8.90 1.55
CA PHE A 120 8.01 -9.69 0.34
C PHE A 120 6.91 -10.74 0.57
N CYS A 121 6.92 -11.44 1.70
CA CYS A 121 5.87 -12.40 2.04
C CYS A 121 4.49 -11.73 2.13
N TYR A 122 4.42 -10.54 2.73
CA TYR A 122 3.20 -9.77 2.84
C TYR A 122 2.69 -9.31 1.47
N LEU A 123 3.58 -8.84 0.60
CA LEU A 123 3.25 -8.48 -0.79
C LEU A 123 2.71 -9.67 -1.58
N ASP A 124 3.30 -10.86 -1.41
CA ASP A 124 2.82 -12.08 -2.06
C ASP A 124 1.41 -12.47 -1.61
N ILE A 125 1.08 -12.32 -0.33
CA ILE A 125 -0.28 -12.56 0.19
C ILE A 125 -1.26 -11.58 -0.47
N ILE A 126 -0.94 -10.29 -0.51
CA ILE A 126 -1.79 -9.26 -1.14
C ILE A 126 -2.01 -9.58 -2.63
N ASN A 127 -0.94 -9.91 -3.36
CA ASN A 127 -1.04 -10.20 -4.80
C ASN A 127 -1.87 -11.45 -5.08
N ARG A 128 -1.78 -12.50 -4.24
CA ARG A 128 -2.64 -13.68 -4.34
C ARG A 128 -4.11 -13.33 -4.15
N LEU A 129 -4.43 -12.53 -3.14
CA LEU A 129 -5.81 -12.09 -2.85
C LEU A 129 -6.39 -11.26 -4.00
N ARG A 130 -5.59 -10.36 -4.58
CA ARG A 130 -5.99 -9.57 -5.76
C ARG A 130 -6.22 -10.43 -7.01
N GLY A 131 -5.55 -11.57 -7.12
CA GLY A 131 -5.69 -12.50 -8.24
C GLY A 131 -6.84 -13.51 -8.11
N GLN A 132 -7.53 -13.56 -6.97
CA GLN A 132 -8.67 -14.47 -6.77
C GLN A 132 -9.95 -13.90 -7.39
N ALA A 133 -10.78 -14.79 -7.98
CA ALA A 133 -12.08 -14.41 -8.50
C ALA A 133 -12.99 -13.87 -7.36
N GLY A 134 -13.73 -12.79 -7.64
CA GLY A 134 -14.64 -12.17 -6.68
C GLY A 134 -15.66 -13.18 -6.14
N GLY A 135 -15.82 -13.22 -4.81
CA GLY A 135 -16.75 -14.12 -4.11
C GLY A 135 -16.12 -15.32 -3.40
N SER A 136 -14.81 -15.57 -3.57
CA SER A 136 -14.13 -16.73 -2.97
C SER A 136 -13.62 -16.53 -1.53
N TYR A 137 -13.66 -15.31 -0.98
CA TYR A 137 -13.12 -15.01 0.35
C TYR A 137 -13.91 -13.92 1.07
N ASN A 138 -13.87 -13.95 2.41
CA ASN A 138 -14.43 -12.88 3.23
C ASN A 138 -13.44 -11.70 3.25
N VAL A 139 -13.65 -10.75 2.34
CA VAL A 139 -12.81 -9.55 2.14
C VAL A 139 -12.59 -8.80 3.46
N GLN A 140 -13.59 -8.80 4.35
CA GLN A 140 -13.47 -8.17 5.66
C GLN A 140 -12.44 -8.87 6.54
N LEU A 141 -12.61 -10.15 6.82
CA LEU A 141 -11.66 -10.92 7.64
C LEU A 141 -10.25 -10.91 7.03
N THR A 142 -10.16 -10.94 5.71
CA THR A 142 -8.89 -10.85 5.00
C THR A 142 -8.20 -9.52 5.23
N LEU A 143 -8.90 -8.40 5.05
CA LEU A 143 -8.30 -7.08 5.25
C LEU A 143 -7.95 -6.84 6.73
N GLU A 144 -8.80 -7.27 7.66
CA GLU A 144 -8.50 -7.24 9.10
C GLU A 144 -7.20 -7.98 9.41
N GLY A 145 -7.04 -9.22 8.91
CA GLY A 145 -5.83 -10.00 9.10
C GLY A 145 -4.58 -9.31 8.53
N LEU A 146 -4.67 -8.73 7.33
CA LEU A 146 -3.57 -7.98 6.72
C LEU A 146 -3.16 -6.75 7.57
N LEU A 147 -4.13 -5.99 8.09
CA LEU A 147 -3.86 -4.80 8.88
C LEU A 147 -3.36 -5.13 10.30
N ILE A 148 -3.80 -6.26 10.88
CA ILE A 148 -3.25 -6.78 12.14
C ILE A 148 -1.78 -7.15 11.97
N ASP A 149 -1.46 -7.95 10.95
CA ASP A 149 -0.08 -8.36 10.68
C ASP A 149 0.83 -7.12 10.48
N TRP A 150 0.33 -6.08 9.80
CA TRP A 150 1.02 -4.80 9.66
C TRP A 150 1.27 -4.08 10.99
N ALA A 151 0.25 -3.93 11.84
CA ALA A 151 0.36 -3.28 13.16
C ALA A 151 1.30 -4.04 14.12
N GLU A 152 1.44 -5.35 13.91
CA GLU A 152 2.39 -6.18 14.65
C GLU A 152 3.83 -6.08 14.11
N GLY A 153 4.07 -5.32 13.04
CA GLY A 153 5.37 -5.14 12.41
C GLY A 153 5.78 -6.31 11.51
N LEU A 154 4.80 -7.06 10.98
CA LEU A 154 4.98 -8.22 10.11
C LEU A 154 5.82 -9.35 10.72
N VAL A 155 5.94 -9.42 12.05
CA VAL A 155 6.77 -10.42 12.76
C VAL A 155 6.36 -11.85 12.45
N HIS A 156 5.07 -12.07 12.23
CA HIS A 156 4.48 -13.39 12.02
C HIS A 156 4.01 -13.63 10.59
N CYS A 157 4.56 -12.95 9.58
CA CYS A 157 4.05 -13.00 8.20
C CYS A 157 3.75 -14.46 7.78
N ARG A 158 2.45 -14.80 7.79
CA ARG A 158 1.99 -16.19 7.77
C ARG A 158 2.14 -16.69 6.35
N GLN A 159 3.17 -17.51 6.10
CA GLN A 159 3.24 -18.25 4.84
C GLN A 159 1.94 -19.06 4.67
N PRO A 160 1.25 -18.95 3.52
CA PRO A 160 0.11 -19.79 3.24
C PRO A 160 0.58 -21.25 3.29
N SER A 161 0.04 -22.04 4.21
CA SER A 161 0.22 -23.49 4.19
C SER A 161 -0.18 -24.00 2.82
N GLN A 162 0.57 -24.96 2.26
CA GLN A 162 0.32 -25.56 0.94
C GLN A 162 -1.04 -26.29 0.80
N HIS A 163 -1.89 -26.20 1.83
CA HIS A 163 -3.27 -26.66 1.84
C HIS A 163 -4.14 -25.43 2.08
N GLY A 164 -5.09 -25.16 1.18
CA GLY A 164 -5.90 -23.94 1.08
C GLY A 164 -6.84 -23.60 2.24
N ASN A 165 -6.33 -23.63 3.48
CA ASN A 165 -7.00 -23.13 4.67
C ASN A 165 -6.18 -21.95 5.22
N LEU A 166 -6.80 -20.77 5.22
CA LEU A 166 -6.26 -19.51 5.75
C LEU A 166 -6.61 -19.33 7.24
N TRP A 167 -6.05 -20.11 8.18
CA TRP A 167 -5.96 -19.79 9.64
C TRP A 167 -5.09 -20.83 10.41
N PRO A 168 -4.60 -20.54 11.64
CA PRO A 168 -3.20 -20.49 12.04
C PRO A 168 -2.60 -21.86 12.44
N ARG A 169 -1.28 -21.99 12.39
CA ARG A 169 -0.60 -23.03 13.17
C ARG A 169 -0.55 -22.58 14.63
N ALA A 170 -1.12 -23.41 15.50
CA ALA A 170 -1.05 -23.24 16.95
C ALA A 170 0.40 -23.03 17.40
N ALA A 171 0.61 -22.05 18.28
CA ALA A 171 1.88 -21.83 18.95
C ALA A 171 2.18 -23.05 19.84
N THR A 172 3.24 -23.78 19.54
CA THR A 172 3.79 -24.78 20.45
C THR A 172 4.73 -24.07 21.42
N ARG A 173 4.50 -24.32 22.71
CA ARG A 173 5.22 -23.81 23.89
C ARG A 173 6.73 -23.96 23.81
#